data_AF-A0A2P2IGC3-F1
#
_entry.id   AF-A0A2P2IGC3-F1
#
_cell.length_a   1.000
_cell.length_b   1.000
_cell.length_c   1.000
_cell.angle_alpha   90.00
_cell.angle_beta   90.00
_cell.angle_gamma   90.00
#
_symmetry.space_group_name_H-M   'P 1'
#
loop_
_entity.id
_entity.type
_entity.pdbx_description
1 polymer ?
#
loop_
_entity_poly.entity_id
_entity_poly.type
_entity_poly.pdbx_seq_one_letter_code
_entity_poly.pdbx_strand_id
1 'polypeptide(L)'
;MKKFDINKYKIEFMEKFPFDFGTWMSPAIRDYYSLFIKRAHSNHEQFRSWVKEYTILKDGKTINIAQKPVNLSPEARELFLSLRAKIGEEVHVGEWLLIDQARIDQFAHVTEDRQWLHTDVQRAKVESPFKITIAHGF
;
A
#
# COMPACT_ATOMS: atom_id res chain seq x y z
N MET A 1 -36.02 -21.18 -11.19
CA MET A 1 -35.02 -20.14 -10.86
C MET A 1 -33.98 -20.09 -11.96
N LYS A 2 -33.86 -18.97 -12.69
CA LYS A 2 -32.84 -18.79 -13.74
C LYS A 2 -31.46 -18.70 -13.07
N LYS A 3 -30.50 -19.54 -13.49
CA LYS A 3 -29.12 -19.48 -13.03
C LYS A 3 -28.45 -18.25 -13.65
N PHE A 4 -27.91 -17.36 -12.82
CA PHE A 4 -27.14 -16.21 -13.26
C PHE A 4 -25.74 -16.67 -13.63
N ASP A 5 -25.33 -16.46 -14.88
CA ASP A 5 -24.01 -16.86 -15.39
C ASP A 5 -23.04 -15.69 -15.26
N ILE A 6 -22.21 -15.74 -14.21
CA ILE A 6 -21.22 -14.73 -13.84
C ILE A 6 -20.18 -14.51 -14.96
N ASN A 7 -19.86 -15.54 -15.73
CA ASN A 7 -18.85 -15.43 -16.77
C ASN A 7 -19.35 -14.60 -17.96
N LYS A 8 -20.64 -14.75 -18.29
CA LYS A 8 -21.30 -13.96 -19.33
C LYS A 8 -21.38 -12.48 -18.95
N TYR A 9 -21.76 -12.20 -17.70
CA TYR A 9 -21.80 -10.83 -17.18
C TYR A 9 -20.43 -10.15 -17.21
N LYS A 10 -19.36 -10.89 -16.90
CA LYS A 10 -18.00 -10.35 -16.88
C LYS A 10 -17.49 -10.00 -18.28
N ILE A 11 -17.78 -10.83 -19.28
CA ILE A 11 -17.41 -10.56 -20.68
C ILE A 11 -18.18 -9.35 -21.21
N GLU A 12 -19.50 -9.31 -21.00
CA GLU A 12 -20.34 -8.16 -21.41
C GLU A 12 -19.93 -6.86 -20.68
N PHE A 13 -19.51 -6.94 -19.42
CA PHE A 13 -18.99 -5.79 -18.68
C PHE A 13 -17.66 -5.27 -19.26
N MET A 14 -16.74 -6.16 -19.64
CA MET A 14 -15.44 -5.77 -20.20
C MET A 14 -15.52 -5.25 -21.64
N GLU A 15 -16.46 -5.76 -22.44
CA GLU A 15 -16.71 -5.23 -23.79
C GLU A 15 -17.42 -3.87 -23.76
N LYS A 16 -18.32 -3.66 -22.81
CA LYS A 16 -19.11 -2.43 -22.67
C LYS A 16 -18.33 -1.28 -22.02
N PHE A 17 -17.27 -1.60 -21.28
CA PHE A 17 -16.35 -0.65 -20.68
C PHE A 17 -14.92 -1.02 -21.07
N PRO A 18 -14.43 -0.62 -22.27
CA PRO A 18 -13.00 -0.66 -22.54
C PRO A 18 -12.33 0.21 -21.47
N PHE A 19 -11.71 -0.45 -20.50
CA PHE A 19 -11.14 0.18 -19.32
C PHE A 19 -9.88 0.96 -19.72
N ASP A 20 -10.09 2.15 -20.28
CA ASP A 20 -9.01 3.06 -20.65
C ASP A 20 -8.62 3.87 -19.40
N PHE A 21 -7.92 3.18 -18.51
CA PHE A 21 -7.44 3.73 -17.23
C PHE A 21 -6.63 5.03 -17.41
N GLY A 22 -6.01 5.22 -18.59
CA GLY A 22 -5.20 6.37 -18.92
C GLY A 22 -5.98 7.64 -19.28
N THR A 23 -7.26 7.53 -19.67
CA THR A 23 -8.11 8.70 -19.98
C THR A 23 -8.88 9.23 -18.77
N TRP A 24 -8.99 8.44 -17.69
CA TRP A 24 -9.61 8.87 -16.42
C TRP A 24 -8.65 9.67 -15.51
N MET A 25 -7.35 9.63 -15.77
CA MET A 25 -6.35 10.33 -14.97
C MET A 25 -6.01 11.71 -15.54
N SER A 26 -5.81 12.70 -14.66
CA SER A 26 -5.35 14.04 -15.07
C SER A 26 -3.96 13.97 -15.72
N PRO A 27 -3.59 14.93 -16.59
CA PRO A 27 -2.30 14.90 -17.31
C PRO A 27 -1.09 14.69 -16.40
N ALA A 28 -1.09 15.34 -15.23
CA ALA A 28 -0.01 15.20 -14.24
C ALA A 28 0.11 13.78 -13.66
N ILE A 29 -1.02 13.10 -13.42
CA ILE A 29 -1.03 11.72 -12.90
C ILE A 29 -0.60 10.75 -14.00
N ARG A 30 -0.99 11.01 -15.26
CA ARG A 30 -0.56 10.24 -16.43
C ARG A 30 0.96 10.35 -16.66
N ASP A 31 1.51 11.54 -16.51
CA ASP A 31 2.94 11.81 -16.67
C ASP A 31 3.75 11.17 -15.53
N TYR A 32 3.23 11.23 -14.30
CA TYR A 32 3.84 10.53 -13.15
C TYR A 32 3.83 9.01 -13.33
N TYR A 33 2.70 8.45 -13.75
CA TYR A 33 2.58 7.00 -13.99
C TYR A 33 3.46 6.54 -15.15
N SER A 34 3.52 7.30 -16.24
CA SER A 34 4.41 6.97 -17.36
C SER A 34 5.89 7.11 -16.99
N LEU A 35 6.28 8.09 -16.17
CA LEU A 35 7.63 8.22 -15.63
C LEU A 35 7.99 7.03 -14.71
N PHE A 36 7.04 6.60 -13.87
CA PHE A 36 7.17 5.42 -13.02
C PHE A 36 7.41 4.15 -13.85
N ILE A 37 6.61 3.92 -14.89
CA ILE A 37 6.80 2.79 -15.81
C ILE A 37 8.15 2.90 -16.55
N LYS A 38 8.51 4.08 -17.04
CA LYS A 38 9.79 4.31 -17.75
C LYS A 38 11.01 4.07 -16.83
N ARG A 39 10.90 4.41 -15.54
CA ARG A 39 11.92 4.15 -14.51
C ARG A 39 11.96 2.69 -14.06
N ALA A 40 10.82 2.00 -14.07
CA ALA A 40 10.76 0.56 -13.82
C ALA A 40 11.46 -0.24 -14.94
N HIS A 41 11.46 0.25 -16.18
CA HIS A 41 12.17 -0.35 -17.31
C HIS A 41 13.70 -0.18 -17.21
N SER A 42 14.23 0.86 -16.55
CA SER A 42 15.67 1.06 -16.37
C SER A 42 16.26 0.32 -15.16
N ASN A 43 15.45 0.02 -14.13
CA ASN A 43 15.85 -0.72 -12.91
C ASN A 43 15.31 -2.16 -12.89
N HIS A 44 15.34 -2.79 -14.06
CA HIS A 44 14.69 -4.08 -14.33
C HIS A 44 15.09 -5.20 -13.35
N GLU A 45 16.32 -5.19 -12.82
CA GLU A 45 16.81 -6.23 -11.89
C GLU A 45 16.08 -6.23 -10.53
N GLN A 46 15.85 -5.05 -9.93
CA GLN A 46 15.24 -4.96 -8.59
C GLN A 46 13.72 -5.12 -8.62
N PHE A 47 13.05 -4.54 -9.62
CA PHE A 47 11.62 -4.74 -9.84
C PHE A 47 11.31 -6.22 -10.16
N ARG A 48 12.22 -6.89 -10.88
CA ARG A 48 12.10 -8.33 -11.17
C ARG A 48 12.18 -9.22 -9.95
N SER A 49 12.87 -8.84 -8.87
CA SER A 49 12.93 -9.65 -7.66
C SER A 49 11.58 -9.71 -6.94
N TRP A 50 10.94 -8.55 -6.75
CA TRP A 50 9.63 -8.44 -6.13
C TRP A 50 8.50 -9.07 -6.98
N VAL A 51 8.63 -9.00 -8.32
CA VAL A 51 7.69 -9.65 -9.26
C VAL A 51 7.96 -11.16 -9.41
N LYS A 52 9.21 -11.63 -9.25
CA LYS A 52 9.59 -13.06 -9.31
C LYS A 52 8.92 -13.88 -8.21
N GLU A 53 8.71 -13.31 -7.02
CA GLU A 53 7.98 -13.98 -5.94
C GLU A 53 6.52 -14.30 -6.32
N TYR A 54 5.92 -13.54 -7.23
CA TYR A 54 4.55 -13.77 -7.69
C TYR A 54 4.46 -14.59 -8.98
N THR A 55 5.56 -14.75 -9.73
CA THR A 55 5.48 -15.28 -11.10
C THR A 55 6.60 -16.28 -11.41
N ILE A 56 6.53 -17.49 -10.84
CA ILE A 56 7.29 -18.62 -11.39
C ILE A 56 6.52 -19.14 -12.60
N LEU A 57 6.79 -18.59 -13.78
CA LEU A 57 6.38 -19.17 -15.06
C LEU A 57 7.46 -20.16 -15.51
N LYS A 58 7.30 -21.44 -15.16
CA LYS A 58 7.91 -22.51 -15.96
C LYS A 58 7.00 -22.77 -17.16
N ASP A 59 7.56 -22.62 -18.36
CA ASP A 59 7.03 -23.12 -19.63
C ASP A 59 5.72 -22.51 -20.15
N GLY A 60 5.48 -21.21 -19.90
CA GLY A 60 4.39 -20.48 -20.55
C GLY A 60 2.98 -20.90 -20.13
N LYS A 61 2.85 -21.74 -19.09
CA LYS A 61 1.59 -22.05 -18.43
C LYS A 61 1.57 -21.39 -17.05
N THR A 62 0.48 -20.69 -16.76
CA THR A 62 0.15 -20.20 -15.43
C THR A 62 -0.05 -21.41 -14.52
N ILE A 63 1.01 -21.85 -13.85
CA ILE A 63 0.85 -22.70 -12.68
C ILE A 63 0.33 -21.80 -11.57
N ASN A 64 -0.95 -21.98 -11.21
CA ASN A 64 -1.37 -21.64 -9.86
C ASN A 64 -0.44 -22.43 -8.94
N ILE A 65 0.61 -21.80 -8.44
CA ILE A 65 1.25 -22.30 -7.23
C ILE A 65 0.14 -22.11 -6.22
N ALA A 66 -0.65 -23.17 -6.00
CA ALA A 66 -1.53 -23.25 -4.87
C ALA A 66 -0.66 -22.84 -3.69
N GLN A 67 -0.92 -21.66 -3.13
CA GLN A 67 -0.28 -21.24 -1.89
C GLN A 67 -0.37 -22.46 -1.00
N LYS A 68 0.80 -22.95 -0.57
CA LYS A 68 0.88 -24.22 0.18
C LYS A 68 -0.22 -24.14 1.24
N PRO A 69 -1.16 -25.10 1.29
CA PRO A 69 -2.34 -24.96 2.14
C PRO A 69 -1.84 -24.65 3.54
N VAL A 70 -2.21 -23.47 4.04
CA VAL A 70 -1.76 -23.02 5.36
C VAL A 70 -2.42 -23.96 6.34
N ASN A 71 -1.64 -24.91 6.86
CA ASN A 71 -2.12 -25.83 7.87
C ASN A 71 -2.13 -25.08 9.19
N LEU A 72 -3.28 -24.49 9.52
CA LEU A 72 -3.49 -23.78 10.78
C LEU A 72 -3.72 -24.81 11.89
N SER A 73 -3.10 -24.58 13.06
CA SER A 73 -3.53 -25.28 14.26
C SER A 73 -5.02 -24.98 14.53
N PRO A 74 -5.75 -25.87 15.24
CA PRO A 74 -7.14 -25.62 15.59
C PRO A 74 -7.33 -24.26 16.28
N GLU A 75 -6.42 -23.89 17.17
CA GLU A 75 -6.44 -22.63 17.90
C GLU A 75 -6.25 -21.43 16.97
N ALA A 76 -5.28 -21.50 16.04
CA ALA A 76 -5.03 -20.45 15.07
C ALA A 76 -6.23 -20.26 14.11
N ARG A 77 -6.90 -21.36 13.76
CA ARG A 77 -8.10 -21.34 12.92
C ARG A 77 -9.27 -20.65 13.62
N GLU A 78 -9.53 -20.99 14.88
CA GLU A 78 -10.61 -20.36 15.65
C GLU A 78 -10.34 -18.86 15.86
N LEU A 79 -9.09 -18.49 16.20
CA LEU A 79 -8.70 -17.09 16.31
C LEU A 79 -8.91 -16.33 14.99
N PHE A 80 -8.46 -16.90 13.87
CA PHE A 80 -8.65 -16.31 12.55
C PHE A 80 -10.14 -16.06 12.23
N LEU A 81 -11.01 -17.05 12.47
CA LEU A 81 -12.44 -16.90 12.23
C LEU A 81 -13.04 -15.82 13.13
N SER A 82 -12.63 -15.75 14.40
CA SER A 82 -13.10 -14.74 15.34
C SER A 82 -12.70 -13.31 14.94
N LEU A 83 -11.47 -13.10 14.47
CA LEU A 83 -10.99 -11.79 14.00
C LEU A 83 -11.66 -11.40 12.68
N ARG A 84 -11.86 -12.37 11.77
CA ARG A 84 -12.52 -12.14 10.49
C ARG A 84 -13.96 -11.68 10.65
N ALA A 85 -14.67 -12.20 11.65
CA ALA A 85 -16.04 -11.78 11.95
C ALA A 85 -16.14 -10.32 12.41
N LYS A 86 -15.05 -9.75 12.96
CA LYS A 86 -14.98 -8.36 13.47
C LYS A 86 -14.54 -7.34 12.43
N ILE A 87 -14.42 -7.71 11.16
CA ILE A 87 -14.03 -6.76 10.10
C ILE A 87 -15.09 -5.65 10.00
N GLY A 88 -14.65 -4.41 10.12
CA GLY A 88 -15.52 -3.22 10.09
C GLY A 88 -16.02 -2.78 11.46
N GLU A 89 -15.70 -3.52 12.53
CA GLU A 89 -15.96 -3.09 13.91
C GLU A 89 -14.77 -2.28 14.45
N GLU A 90 -15.08 -1.22 15.20
CA GLU A 90 -14.06 -0.49 15.96
C GLU A 90 -13.62 -1.35 17.16
N VAL A 91 -12.35 -1.72 17.19
CA VAL A 91 -11.80 -2.61 18.24
C VAL A 91 -11.28 -1.85 19.45
N HIS A 92 -10.84 -0.60 19.27
CA HIS A 92 -10.27 0.24 20.31
C HIS A 92 -10.14 1.69 19.84
N VAL A 93 -10.49 2.65 20.72
CA VAL A 93 -10.09 4.06 20.61
C VAL A 93 -9.13 4.34 21.75
N GLY A 94 -7.91 4.74 21.40
CA GLY A 94 -6.88 5.05 22.38
C GLY A 94 -7.06 6.42 23.03
N GLU A 95 -6.42 6.59 24.18
CA GLU A 95 -6.32 7.88 24.86
C GLU A 95 -5.46 8.87 24.06
N TRP A 96 -5.67 10.16 24.31
CA TRP A 96 -4.82 11.21 23.75
C TRP A 96 -3.37 11.07 24.22
N LEU A 97 -2.43 11.09 23.27
CA LEU A 97 -1.00 11.05 23.54
C LEU A 97 -0.36 12.39 23.16
N LEU A 98 0.37 13.00 24.09
CA LEU A 98 1.14 14.20 23.81
C LEU A 98 2.35 13.86 22.93
N ILE A 99 2.43 14.52 21.78
CA ILE A 99 3.58 14.48 20.87
C ILE A 99 4.41 15.75 21.10
N ASP A 100 5.45 15.62 21.92
CA ASP A 100 6.40 16.69 22.20
C ASP A 100 7.63 16.62 21.27
N GLN A 101 8.47 17.65 21.34
CA GLN A 101 9.68 17.73 20.50
C GLN A 101 10.65 16.57 20.78
N ALA A 102 10.79 16.14 22.04
CA ALA A 102 11.70 15.06 22.40
C ALA A 102 11.31 13.74 21.71
N ARG A 103 10.01 13.47 21.60
CA ARG A 103 9.49 12.29 20.92
C ARG A 103 9.70 12.38 19.40
N ILE A 104 9.53 13.56 18.81
CA ILE A 104 9.83 13.83 17.39
C ILE A 104 11.33 13.62 17.11
N ASP A 105 12.21 14.15 17.96
CA ASP A 105 13.68 14.02 17.80
C ASP A 105 14.15 12.57 17.96
N GLN A 106 13.57 11.81 18.89
CA GLN A 106 13.86 10.38 19.04
C GLN A 106 13.44 9.59 17.80
N PHE A 107 12.29 9.90 17.21
CA PHE A 107 11.86 9.27 15.97
C PHE A 107 12.85 9.57 14.84
N ALA A 108 13.26 10.83 14.68
CA ALA A 108 14.30 11.24 13.73
C ALA A 108 15.63 10.49 13.94
N HIS A 109 15.98 10.18 15.19
CA HIS A 109 17.19 9.43 15.48
C HIS A 109 17.11 7.97 15.00
N VAL A 110 15.98 7.30 15.22
CA VAL A 110 15.78 5.88 14.87
C VAL A 110 15.59 5.69 13.38
N THR A 111 14.83 6.57 12.72
CA THR A 111 14.55 6.47 11.28
C THR A 111 15.62 7.13 10.43
N GLU A 112 16.55 7.85 11.06
CA GLU A 112 17.55 8.70 10.43
C GLU A 112 16.95 9.85 9.59
N ASP A 113 15.63 10.10 9.68
CA ASP A 113 14.99 11.26 9.08
C ASP A 113 15.20 12.50 9.95
N ARG A 114 16.33 13.17 9.69
CA ARG A 114 16.74 14.41 10.34
C ARG A 114 16.34 15.66 9.55
N GLN A 115 15.24 15.64 8.80
CA GLN A 115 14.78 16.85 8.11
C GLN A 115 14.55 17.98 9.12
N TRP A 116 15.04 19.18 8.80
CA TRP A 116 14.98 20.34 9.70
C TRP A 116 13.56 20.73 10.11
N LEU A 117 12.57 20.37 9.30
CA LEU A 117 11.15 20.60 9.58
C LEU A 117 10.64 19.82 10.81
N HIS A 118 11.36 18.75 11.19
CA HIS A 118 11.07 17.93 12.37
C HIS A 118 11.97 18.30 13.56
N THR A 119 13.24 18.63 13.29
CA THR A 119 14.29 18.64 14.33
C THR A 119 14.85 20.02 14.66
N ASP A 120 14.69 21.03 13.79
CA ASP A 120 15.23 22.37 14.00
C ASP A 120 14.11 23.36 14.36
N VAL A 121 13.90 23.53 15.67
CA VAL A 121 12.86 24.41 16.23
C VAL A 121 13.06 25.87 15.81
N GLN A 122 14.31 26.35 15.80
CA GLN A 122 14.58 27.76 15.51
C GLN A 122 14.34 28.06 14.04
N ARG A 123 14.85 27.19 13.16
CA ARG A 123 14.63 27.33 11.73
C ARG A 123 13.17 27.13 11.37
N ALA A 124 12.49 26.14 11.95
CA ALA A 124 11.06 25.93 11.75
C ALA A 124 10.25 27.17 12.14
N LYS A 125 10.57 27.83 13.26
CA LYS A 125 9.89 29.05 13.66
C LYS A 125 9.96 30.18 12.62
N VAL A 126 11.07 30.29 11.90
CA VAL A 126 11.30 31.38 10.93
C VAL A 126 10.85 30.99 9.53
N GLU A 127 11.34 29.85 9.03
CA GLU A 127 11.25 29.44 7.63
C GLU A 127 10.04 28.54 7.35
N SER A 128 9.54 27.77 8.32
CA SER A 128 8.42 26.86 8.09
C SER A 128 7.14 27.65 7.81
N PRO A 129 6.26 27.17 6.90
CA PRO A 129 4.90 27.68 6.78
C PRO A 129 4.08 27.46 8.06
N PHE A 130 4.45 26.46 8.88
CA PHE A 130 3.77 26.13 10.12
C PHE A 130 4.28 26.93 11.33
N LYS A 131 5.43 27.61 11.20
CA LYS A 131 6.10 28.37 12.28
C LYS A 131 6.41 27.55 13.54
N ILE A 132 6.43 26.23 13.40
CA ILE A 132 6.78 25.24 14.40
C ILE A 132 7.27 23.98 13.67
N THR A 133 8.00 23.12 14.38
CA THR A 133 8.31 21.76 13.97
C THR A 133 7.04 20.92 13.88
N ILE A 134 7.04 19.96 12.97
CA ILE A 134 5.94 19.00 12.82
C ILE A 134 6.45 17.58 13.03
N ALA A 135 5.58 16.66 13.42
CA ALA A 135 5.95 15.25 13.51
C ALA A 135 6.20 14.65 12.11
N HIS A 136 6.96 13.55 12.07
CA HIS A 136 7.15 12.73 10.88
C HIS A 136 5.82 12.09 10.44
N GLY A 137 5.62 11.94 9.13
CA GLY A 137 4.39 11.35 8.55
C GLY A 137 4.50 9.90 8.08
N PHE A 138 5.68 9.28 8.23
CA PHE A 138 5.99 7.93 7.73
C PHE A 138 5.25 6.83 8.49
#